data_AF-K1UJP8-F1
#
_entry.id   AF-K1UJP8-F1
#
_cell.length_a   1.000
_cell.length_b   1.000
_cell.length_c   1.000
_cell.angle_alpha   90.00
_cell.angle_beta   90.00
_cell.angle_gamma   90.00
#
_symmetry.space_group_name_H-M   'P 1'
#
loop_
_entity.id
_entity.type
_entity.pdbx_description
1 polymer ?
#
loop_
_entity_poly.entity_id
_entity_poly.type
_entity_poly.pdbx_seq_one_letter_code
_entity_poly.pdbx_strand_id
1 'polypeptide(L)' 'MREPDKTKYEIYDAIKGCLPKCKSWNDLEGRLKEQGINVRYKYCGNTDRKQGVLFSKNDFEFSGSKID' A
#
# COMPACT_ATOMS: atom_id res chain seq x y z
N MET A 1 -9.81 -21.78 -8.67
CA MET A 1 -10.16 -20.61 -7.84
C MET A 1 -9.04 -20.43 -6.82
N ARG A 2 -8.29 -19.32 -6.89
CA ARG A 2 -7.20 -19.02 -5.95
C ARG A 2 -7.71 -17.93 -5.01
N GLU A 3 -7.90 -18.29 -3.75
CA GLU A 3 -8.35 -17.40 -2.67
C GLU A 3 -7.42 -16.20 -2.32
N PRO A 4 -6.12 -16.11 -2.70
CA PRO A 4 -5.32 -14.90 -2.39
C PRO A 4 -5.62 -13.67 -3.26
N ASP A 5 -6.37 -13.80 -4.36
CA ASP A 5 -6.57 -12.66 -5.27
C ASP A 5 -7.53 -11.61 -4.71
N LYS A 6 -8.57 -11.99 -3.95
CA LYS A 6 -9.56 -11.01 -3.44
C LYS A 6 -8.91 -9.95 -2.55
N THR A 7 -8.13 -10.35 -1.55
CA THR A 7 -7.47 -9.40 -0.64
C THR A 7 -6.46 -8.53 -1.38
N LYS A 8 -5.68 -9.13 -2.29
CA LYS A 8 -4.77 -8.39 -3.16
C LYS A 8 -5.51 -7.37 -4.03
N TYR A 9 -6.64 -7.75 -4.61
CA TYR A 9 -7.44 -6.87 -5.45
C TYR A 9 -8.08 -5.74 -4.64
N GLU A 10 -8.53 -6.01 -3.41
CA GLU A 10 -9.03 -4.98 -2.51
C GLU A 10 -7.95 -3.97 -2.12
N ILE A 11 -6.75 -4.44 -1.76
CA ILE A 11 -5.61 -3.55 -1.48
C ILE A 11 -5.28 -2.74 -2.75
N TYR A 12 -5.22 -3.39 -3.92
CA TYR A 12 -4.91 -2.74 -5.18
C TYR A 12 -5.97 -1.71 -5.59
N ASP A 13 -7.26 -2.03 -5.47
CA ASP A 13 -8.38 -1.13 -5.78
C ASP A 13 -8.42 0.06 -4.82
N ALA A 14 -8.25 -0.20 -3.51
CA ALA A 14 -8.15 0.85 -2.51
C ALA A 14 -6.98 1.80 -2.80
N ILE A 15 -5.80 1.25 -3.12
CA ILE A 15 -4.65 2.05 -3.50
C ILE A 15 -4.91 2.78 -4.81
N LYS A 16 -5.40 2.13 -5.87
CA LYS A 16 -5.66 2.76 -7.17
C LYS A 16 -6.72 3.85 -7.10
N GLY A 17 -7.70 3.71 -6.22
CA GLY A 17 -8.71 4.73 -5.93
C GLY A 17 -8.18 5.88 -5.06
N CYS A 18 -7.22 5.60 -4.17
CA CYS A 18 -6.59 6.60 -3.30
C CYS A 18 -5.41 7.31 -3.98
N LEU A 19 -4.64 6.64 -4.83
CA LEU A 19 -3.42 7.15 -5.49
C LEU A 19 -3.67 8.47 -6.24
N PRO A 20 -4.72 8.62 -7.08
CA PRO A 20 -5.02 9.88 -7.74
C PRO A 20 -5.69 10.92 -6.83
N LYS A 21 -6.29 10.49 -5.71
CA LYS A 21 -6.97 11.37 -4.75
C LYS A 21 -6.03 11.90 -3.67
N CYS A 22 -4.91 11.23 -3.43
CA CYS A 22 -3.94 11.55 -2.40
C CYS A 22 -2.74 12.26 -3.03
N LYS A 23 -2.54 13.53 -2.70
CA LYS A 23 -1.35 14.29 -3.08
C LYS A 23 -0.16 14.05 -2.15
N SER A 24 -0.38 13.32 -1.06
CA SER A 24 0.63 13.07 -0.04
C SER A 24 0.46 11.68 0.54
N TRP A 25 1.61 11.08 0.88
CA TRP A 25 1.72 9.80 1.56
C TRP A 25 0.87 9.75 2.83
N ASN A 26 0.90 10.80 3.64
CA ASN A 26 0.13 10.88 4.88
C ASN A 26 -1.39 10.77 4.67
N ASP A 27 -1.93 11.31 3.56
CA ASP A 27 -3.37 11.21 3.22
C ASP A 27 -3.71 9.80 2.75
N LEU A 28 -2.82 9.21 1.94
CA LEU A 28 -2.94 7.83 1.47
C LEU A 28 -2.92 6.85 2.64
N GLU A 29 -2.01 7.02 3.60
CA GLU A 29 -1.96 6.19 4.82
C GLU A 29 -3.23 6.30 5.63
N GLY A 30 -3.77 7.52 5.83
CA GLY A 30 -5.01 7.71 6.57
C GLY A 30 -6.18 6.95 5.95
N ARG A 31 -6.40 7.13 4.64
CA ARG A 31 -7.49 6.47 3.91
C ARG A 31 -7.33 4.95 3.83
N LEU A 32 -6.10 4.48 3.63
CA LEU A 32 -5.81 3.05 3.61
C LEU A 32 -6.04 2.43 4.99
N LYS A 33 -5.61 3.12 6.05
CA LYS A 33 -5.82 2.69 7.44
C LYS A 33 -7.31 2.61 7.79
N GLU A 34 -8.14 3.53 7.30
CA GLU A 34 -9.61 3.44 7.44
C GLU A 34 -10.21 2.21 6.76
N GLN A 35 -9.59 1.73 5.67
CA GLN A 35 -9.96 0.48 5.01
C GLN A 35 -9.31 -0.78 5.64
N GLY A 36 -8.58 -0.62 6.74
CA GLY A 36 -7.83 -1.69 7.40
C GLY A 36 -6.52 -2.07 6.72
N ILE A 37 -6.01 -1.21 5.83
CA ILE A 37 -4.74 -1.36 5.13
C ILE A 37 -3.68 -0.53 5.86
N ASN A 38 -2.73 -1.20 6.48
CA ASN A 38 -1.54 -0.55 7.03
C ASN A 38 -0.55 -0.20 5.92
N VAL A 39 0.22 0.85 6.16
CA VAL A 39 1.25 1.32 5.23
C VAL A 39 2.56 1.42 5.98
N ARG A 40 3.64 0.91 5.38
CA ARG A 40 4.97 0.87 5.97
C ARG A 40 6.01 1.31 4.96
N TYR A 41 6.73 2.38 5.26
CA TYR A 41 7.80 2.84 4.40
C TYR A 41 9.06 2.00 4.58
N LYS A 42 9.67 1.62 3.46
CA LYS A 42 10.99 1.01 3.42
C LYS A 42 12.01 2.07 3.03
N TYR A 43 12.96 2.28 3.92
CA TYR A 43 14.13 3.13 3.70
C TYR A 43 15.34 2.24 3.44
N CYS A 44 16.19 2.59 2.47
CA CYS A 44 17.46 1.90 2.30
C CYS A 44 18.38 2.35 3.43
N GLY A 45 18.89 1.46 4.27
CA GLY A 45 19.72 1.82 5.44
C GLY A 45 21.04 2.55 5.14
N ASN A 46 21.32 2.91 3.89
CA ASN A 46 22.50 3.67 3.46
C ASN A 46 22.15 5.02 2.80
N THR A 47 20.88 5.31 2.53
CA THR A 47 20.43 6.60 1.97
C THR A 47 19.03 6.89 2.46
N ASP A 48 18.76 8.14 2.87
CA ASP A 48 17.42 8.65 3.23
C ASP A 48 16.39 8.61 2.07
N ARG A 49 16.70 7.90 0.99
CA ARG A 49 15.78 7.62 -0.10
C ARG A 49 14.78 6.55 0.33
N LYS A 50 13.50 6.92 0.24
CA LYS A 50 12.39 5.97 0.19
C LYS A 50 12.61 5.00 -0.97
N GLN A 51 12.90 3.75 -0.65
CA GLN A 51 13.02 2.64 -1.61
C GLN A 51 11.66 2.09 -2.02
N GLY A 52 10.66 2.26 -1.15
CA GLY A 52 9.32 1.82 -1.44
C GLY A 52 8.41 1.97 -0.25
N VAL A 53 7.19 1.51 -0.47
CA VAL A 53 6.12 1.42 0.51
C VAL A 53 5.62 -0.02 0.49
N LEU A 54 5.35 -0.58 1.66
CA LEU A 54 4.65 -1.84 1.83
C LEU A 54 3.26 -1.52 2.37
N PHE A 55 2.26 -2.22 1.85
CA PHE A 55 0.88 -2.15 2.26
C PHE A 55 0.52 -3.49 2.90
N SER A 56 -0.15 -3.49 4.04
CA SER A 56 -0.56 -4.73 4.70
C SER A 56 -2.04 -4.74 5.06
N LYS A 57 -2.78 -5.79 4.75
CA LYS A 57 -4.22 -5.94 5.07
C LYS A 57 -4.52 -7.41 5.37
N ASN A 58 -5.14 -7.72 6.52
CA ASN A 58 -5.60 -9.08 6.89
C ASN A 58 -4.58 -10.18 6.51
N ASP A 59 -3.35 -10.10 7.04
CA ASP A 59 -2.22 -11.02 6.77
C ASP A 59 -1.55 -10.95 5.39
N PHE A 60 -2.04 -10.13 4.45
CA PHE A 60 -1.38 -9.94 3.16
C PHE A 60 -0.52 -8.68 3.15
N GLU A 61 0.76 -8.82 2.79
CA GLU A 61 1.66 -7.71 2.48
C GLU A 61 1.86 -7.53 0.98
N PHE A 62 1.88 -6.28 0.54
CA PHE A 62 1.99 -5.86 -0.85
C PHE A 62 3.01 -4.75 -1.01
N SER A 63 3.97 -4.90 -1.92
CA SER A 63 4.91 -3.81 -2.21
C SER A 63 4.30 -2.84 -3.21
N GLY A 64 4.34 -1.54 -2.90
CA GLY A 64 3.91 -0.49 -3.82
C GLY A 64 4.69 -0.45 -5.13
N SER A 65 5.90 -1.04 -5.18
CA SER A 65 6.67 -1.15 -6.43
C SER A 65 6.07 -2.13 -7.44
N LYS A 66 5.11 -2.97 -7.04
CA LYS A 66 4.36 -3.87 -7.93
C LYS A 66 3.04 -3.26 -8.41
N ILE A 67 2.74 -2.04 -7.97
CA ILE A 67 1.62 -1.24 -8.45
C ILE A 67 2.19 -0.33 -9.54
N ASP A 68 2.54 -0.92 -10.68
CA ASP A 68 2.87 -0.22 -11.93
C ASP A 68 1.57 0.01 -12.74
#